data_AF-T0XT37-F1
#
_entry.id   AF-T0XT37-F1
#
_cell.length_a   1.000
_cell.length_b   1.000
_cell.length_c   1.000
_cell.angle_alpha   90.00
_cell.angle_beta   90.00
_cell.angle_gamma   90.00
#
_symmetry.space_group_name_H-M   'P 1'
#
loop_
_entity.id
_entity.type
_entity.pdbx_description
1 polymer ?
#
loop_
_entity_poly.entity_id
_entity_poly.type
_entity_poly.pdbx_seq_one_letter_code
_entity_poly.pdbx_strand_id
1 'polypeptide(L)'
;PLDEVRDYSLQVAEWLADEAGVKIIVVACNTASAAALDLLQSKIEIPVVGVIEPGSRALLKATSTGRVGVIGTVGTVSSGAYQRAVAELDREKHLTCAACPGFVEFVERGETESEQLAVLAERLLAPLKEAGIDSLLLGCTHYPFLSRTILD
;
A
#
# COMPACT_ATOMS: atom_id res chain seq x y z
N PRO A 1 14.63 -9.41 2.32
CA PRO A 1 14.07 -8.04 2.19
C PRO A 1 12.90 -7.72 3.15
N LEU A 2 11.79 -8.48 3.16
CA LEU A 2 10.67 -8.15 4.09
C LEU A 2 11.04 -8.39 5.56
N ASP A 3 11.94 -9.34 5.85
CA ASP A 3 12.46 -9.53 7.22
C ASP A 3 13.25 -8.31 7.69
N GLU A 4 14.14 -7.75 6.85
CA GLU A 4 14.84 -6.49 7.16
C GLU A 4 13.86 -5.33 7.37
N VAL A 5 12.82 -5.22 6.53
CA VAL A 5 11.75 -4.22 6.72
C VAL A 5 11.08 -4.40 8.09
N ARG A 6 10.85 -5.65 8.51
CA ARG A 6 10.27 -5.98 9.81
C ARG A 6 11.20 -5.56 10.95
N ASP A 7 12.49 -5.85 10.85
CA ASP A 7 13.50 -5.51 11.84
C ASP A 7 13.64 -3.99 11.99
N TYR A 8 13.74 -3.25 10.87
CA TYR A 8 13.79 -1.79 10.91
C TYR A 8 12.49 -1.18 11.45
N SER A 9 11.33 -1.75 11.10
CA SER A 9 10.05 -1.28 11.62
C SER A 9 9.95 -1.45 13.13
N LEU A 10 10.45 -2.57 13.68
CA LEU A 10 10.47 -2.82 15.11
C LEU A 10 11.38 -1.84 15.84
N GLN A 11 12.61 -1.63 15.35
CA GLN A 11 13.56 -0.67 15.94
C GLN A 11 12.97 0.74 16.01
N VAL A 12 12.31 1.19 14.94
CA VAL A 12 11.67 2.52 14.91
C VAL A 12 10.49 2.57 15.87
N ALA A 13 9.68 1.51 15.96
CA ALA A 13 8.53 1.47 16.85
C ALA A 13 8.93 1.44 18.34
N GLU A 14 9.93 0.65 18.71
CA GLU A 14 10.51 0.62 20.05
C GLU A 14 11.05 2.00 20.45
N TRP A 15 11.82 2.65 19.57
CA TRP A 15 12.30 4.01 19.83
C TRP A 15 11.16 5.03 20.00
N LEU A 16 10.12 4.97 19.15
CA LEU A 16 8.97 5.87 19.27
C LEU A 16 8.19 5.67 20.58
N ALA A 17 8.05 4.41 21.01
CA ALA A 17 7.35 4.06 22.23
C ALA A 17 8.15 4.46 23.48
N ASP A 18 9.42 4.06 23.54
CA ASP A 18 10.23 4.13 24.75
C ASP A 18 10.90 5.50 24.93
N GLU A 19 11.43 6.08 23.84
CA GLU A 19 12.24 7.30 23.90
C GLU A 19 11.42 8.56 23.60
N ALA A 20 10.54 8.50 22.59
CA ALA A 20 9.72 9.65 22.22
C ALA A 20 8.43 9.77 23.06
N GLY A 21 8.02 8.69 23.75
CA GLY A 21 6.86 8.69 24.66
C GLY A 21 5.53 8.95 23.96
N VAL A 22 5.32 8.43 22.75
CA VAL A 22 4.09 8.64 21.98
C VAL A 22 2.91 7.83 22.54
N LYS A 23 1.68 8.30 22.33
CA LYS A 23 0.46 7.59 22.77
C LYS A 23 -0.11 6.61 21.74
N ILE A 24 0.38 6.65 20.51
CA ILE A 24 -0.08 5.85 19.37
C ILE A 24 0.99 5.87 18.28
N ILE A 25 1.14 4.75 17.56
CA ILE A 25 2.01 4.64 16.39
C ILE A 25 1.16 4.39 15.14
N VAL A 26 1.44 5.14 14.07
CA VAL A 26 0.84 4.94 12.76
C VAL A 26 1.90 4.43 11.79
N VAL A 27 1.74 3.21 11.30
CA VAL A 27 2.62 2.61 10.29
C VAL A 27 2.21 3.15 8.90
N ALA A 28 2.64 4.36 8.58
CA ALA A 28 2.28 5.05 7.34
C ALA A 28 2.79 4.34 6.06
N CYS A 29 3.93 3.65 6.16
CA CYS A 29 4.49 2.91 5.04
C CYS A 29 3.68 1.64 4.77
N ASN A 30 3.19 1.49 3.53
CA ASN A 30 2.42 0.32 3.11
C ASN A 30 3.27 -0.96 3.15
N THR A 31 4.53 -0.89 2.73
CA THR A 31 5.45 -2.03 2.79
C THR A 31 5.71 -2.47 4.24
N ALA A 32 5.90 -1.51 5.16
CA ALA A 32 6.07 -1.80 6.58
C ALA A 32 4.78 -2.36 7.21
N SER A 33 3.62 -1.77 6.89
CA SER A 33 2.32 -2.31 7.31
C SER A 33 2.12 -3.74 6.84
N ALA A 34 2.51 -4.05 5.60
CA ALA A 34 2.40 -5.39 5.03
C ALA A 34 3.34 -6.41 5.68
N ALA A 35 4.53 -5.97 6.11
CA ALA A 35 5.58 -6.86 6.62
C ALA A 35 5.58 -7.05 8.14
N ALA A 36 5.15 -6.03 8.87
CA ALA A 36 5.48 -5.88 10.29
C ALA A 36 4.29 -5.57 11.20
N LEU A 37 3.12 -5.18 10.67
CA LEU A 37 2.03 -4.66 11.51
C LEU A 37 1.64 -5.64 12.65
N ASP A 38 1.46 -6.92 12.34
CA ASP A 38 1.10 -7.94 13.34
C ASP A 38 2.18 -8.09 14.43
N LEU A 39 3.45 -8.07 14.03
CA LEU A 39 4.56 -8.12 14.97
C LEU A 39 4.55 -6.90 15.88
N LEU A 40 4.41 -5.70 15.31
CA LEU A 40 4.40 -4.45 16.07
C LEU A 40 3.24 -4.42 17.05
N GLN A 41 2.04 -4.83 16.64
CA GLN A 41 0.88 -4.93 17.52
C GLN A 41 1.06 -5.97 18.64
N SER A 42 1.87 -7.01 18.42
CA SER A 42 2.18 -8.00 19.45
C SER A 42 3.28 -7.58 20.45
N LYS A 43 4.14 -6.64 20.07
CA LYS A 43 5.33 -6.24 20.84
C LYS A 43 5.22 -4.87 21.51
N ILE A 44 4.46 -3.96 20.92
CA ILE A 44 4.34 -2.58 21.39
C ILE A 44 3.06 -2.45 22.22
N GLU A 45 3.18 -1.95 23.45
CA GLU A 45 2.06 -1.86 24.39
C GLU A 45 1.02 -0.79 24.00
N ILE A 46 1.48 0.31 23.41
CA ILE A 46 0.60 1.38 22.92
C ILE A 46 -0.08 0.99 21.60
N PRO A 47 -1.23 1.58 21.25
CA PRO A 47 -1.92 1.26 20.00
C PRO A 47 -1.02 1.46 18.77
N VAL A 48 -0.99 0.46 17.90
CA VAL A 48 -0.32 0.50 16.59
C VAL A 48 -1.36 0.28 15.49
N VAL A 49 -1.45 1.23 14.57
CA VAL A 49 -2.39 1.17 13.43
C VAL A 49 -1.63 1.20 12.11
N GLY A 50 -2.06 0.39 11.15
CA GLY A 50 -1.51 0.36 9.79
C GLY A 50 -2.45 0.97 8.76
N VAL A 51 -1.96 1.10 7.53
CA VAL A 51 -2.71 1.75 6.44
C VAL A 51 -3.51 0.79 5.55
N ILE A 52 -3.24 -0.52 5.63
CA ILE A 52 -3.82 -1.52 4.71
C ILE A 52 -5.30 -1.75 4.97
N GLU A 53 -5.69 -2.03 6.21
CA GLU A 53 -7.10 -2.29 6.55
C GLU A 53 -7.99 -1.05 6.31
N PRO A 54 -7.63 0.17 6.77
CA PRO A 54 -8.44 1.35 6.49
C PRO A 54 -8.58 1.64 4.99
N GLY A 55 -7.48 1.46 4.25
CA GLY A 55 -7.48 1.59 2.79
C GLY A 55 -8.40 0.58 2.12
N SER A 56 -8.29 -0.70 2.50
CA SER A 56 -9.13 -1.78 1.95
C SER A 56 -10.61 -1.52 2.21
N ARG A 57 -10.97 -1.07 3.42
CA ARG A 57 -12.34 -0.69 3.77
C ARG A 57 -12.86 0.45 2.89
N ALA A 58 -12.05 1.48 2.67
CA ALA A 58 -12.42 2.60 1.80
C ALA A 58 -12.59 2.16 0.33
N LEU A 59 -11.68 1.31 -0.17
CA LEU A 59 -11.72 0.75 -1.53
C LEU A 59 -13.02 -0.02 -1.78
N LEU A 60 -13.40 -0.90 -0.85
CA LEU A 60 -14.61 -1.72 -0.98
C LEU A 60 -15.91 -0.90 -0.88
N LYS A 61 -15.86 0.24 -0.18
CA LYS A 61 -16.98 1.19 -0.11
C LYS A 61 -17.11 2.02 -1.40
N ALA A 62 -16.01 2.28 -2.10
CA ALA A 62 -16.00 3.11 -3.30
C ALA A 62 -16.50 2.38 -4.56
N THR A 63 -16.33 1.07 -4.63
CA THR A 63 -16.70 0.26 -5.81
C THR A 63 -18.21 0.09 -5.97
N SER A 64 -18.66 0.12 -7.22
CA SER A 64 -20.04 -0.15 -7.63
C SER A 64 -20.21 -1.54 -8.26
N THR A 65 -19.15 -2.06 -8.89
CA THR A 65 -19.13 -3.34 -9.60
C THR A 65 -18.54 -4.49 -8.77
N GLY A 66 -17.86 -4.17 -7.67
CA GLY A 66 -17.11 -5.14 -6.87
C GLY A 66 -15.75 -5.53 -7.44
N ARG A 67 -15.33 -4.94 -8.56
CA ARG A 67 -14.00 -5.16 -9.19
C ARG A 67 -13.06 -4.05 -8.76
N VAL A 68 -12.11 -4.37 -7.89
CA VAL A 68 -11.23 -3.38 -7.26
C VAL A 68 -9.77 -3.65 -7.56
N GLY A 69 -8.97 -2.58 -7.60
CA GLY A 69 -7.55 -2.63 -7.84
C GLY A 69 -6.73 -2.11 -6.67
N VAL A 70 -5.55 -2.68 -6.46
CA VAL A 70 -4.51 -2.10 -5.59
C VAL A 70 -3.20 -2.04 -6.36
N ILE A 71 -2.54 -0.89 -6.34
CA ILE A 71 -1.13 -0.77 -6.75
C ILE A 71 -0.23 -0.60 -5.55
N GLY A 72 0.97 -1.16 -5.59
CA GLY A 72 1.93 -1.04 -4.49
C GLY A 72 3.36 -1.37 -4.91
N THR A 73 4.28 -1.31 -3.94
CA THR A 73 5.64 -1.82 -4.16
C THR A 73 5.62 -3.33 -4.38
N VAL A 74 6.71 -3.89 -4.93
CA VAL A 74 6.86 -5.35 -5.07
C VAL A 74 6.69 -6.04 -3.72
N GLY A 75 7.26 -5.49 -2.64
CA GLY A 75 7.13 -6.03 -1.29
C GLY A 75 5.69 -6.01 -0.79
N THR A 76 4.99 -4.88 -0.96
CA THR A 76 3.57 -4.76 -0.56
C THR A 76 2.70 -5.78 -1.29
N VAL A 77 2.81 -5.87 -2.62
CA VAL A 77 1.95 -6.73 -3.44
C VAL A 77 2.24 -8.21 -3.22
N SER A 78 3.52 -8.60 -3.15
CA SER A 78 3.92 -9.99 -2.92
C SER A 78 3.65 -10.49 -1.50
N SER A 79 3.49 -9.60 -0.52
CA SER A 79 3.14 -9.98 0.86
C SER A 79 1.76 -10.64 1.00
N GLY A 80 0.87 -10.44 0.02
CA GLY A 80 -0.52 -10.89 0.11
C GLY A 80 -1.40 -10.10 1.09
N ALA A 81 -0.90 -9.02 1.70
CA ALA A 81 -1.58 -8.32 2.79
C ALA A 81 -2.93 -7.70 2.35
N TYR A 82 -2.98 -7.08 1.17
CA TYR A 82 -4.24 -6.55 0.63
C TYR A 82 -5.23 -7.66 0.25
N GLN A 83 -4.74 -8.78 -0.28
CA GLN A 83 -5.56 -9.95 -0.60
C GLN A 83 -6.22 -10.52 0.66
N ARG A 84 -5.46 -10.66 1.76
CA ARG A 84 -6.02 -11.08 3.05
C ARG A 84 -7.03 -10.07 3.58
N ALA A 85 -6.67 -8.78 3.63
CA ALA A 85 -7.54 -7.74 4.16
C ALA A 85 -8.86 -7.62 3.39
N VAL A 86 -8.84 -7.68 2.05
CA VAL A 86 -10.06 -7.66 1.25
C VAL A 86 -10.89 -8.93 1.46
N ALA A 87 -10.27 -10.12 1.47
CA ALA A 87 -10.98 -11.38 1.69
C ALA A 87 -11.60 -11.50 3.09
N GLU A 88 -11.01 -10.85 4.10
CA GLU A 88 -11.58 -10.75 5.45
C GLU A 88 -12.76 -9.78 5.53
N LEU A 89 -12.74 -8.70 4.76
CA LEU A 89 -13.80 -7.68 4.74
C LEU A 89 -15.00 -8.10 3.89
N ASP A 90 -14.76 -8.64 2.68
CA ASP A 90 -15.82 -9.07 1.76
C ASP A 90 -15.27 -10.07 0.72
N ARG A 91 -15.69 -11.34 0.84
CA ARG A 91 -15.23 -12.45 -0.02
C ARG A 91 -15.79 -12.42 -1.44
N GLU A 92 -16.87 -11.66 -1.68
CA GLU A 92 -17.51 -11.57 -3.00
C GLU A 92 -16.82 -10.55 -3.92
N LYS A 93 -15.86 -9.78 -3.40
CA LYS A 93 -15.15 -8.74 -4.15
C LYS A 93 -13.97 -9.34 -4.91
N HIS A 94 -13.77 -8.86 -6.14
CA HIS A 94 -12.68 -9.28 -7.00
C HIS A 94 -11.54 -8.26 -6.94
N LEU A 95 -10.46 -8.62 -6.26
CA LEU A 95 -9.27 -7.80 -6.15
C LEU A 95 -8.21 -8.20 -7.19
N THR A 96 -7.74 -7.22 -7.95
CA THR A 96 -6.52 -7.34 -8.77
C THR A 96 -5.41 -6.47 -8.17
N CYS A 97 -4.24 -7.04 -7.92
CA CYS A 97 -3.08 -6.29 -7.44
C CYS A 97 -2.01 -6.17 -8.53
N ALA A 98 -1.40 -4.99 -8.67
CA ALA A 98 -0.27 -4.78 -9.55
C ALA A 98 0.90 -4.12 -8.80
N ALA A 99 2.09 -4.72 -8.92
CA ALA A 99 3.31 -4.11 -8.39
C ALA A 99 3.81 -3.05 -9.37
N CYS A 100 4.14 -1.86 -8.87
CA CYS A 100 4.59 -0.73 -9.67
C CYS A 100 6.03 -0.31 -9.32
N PRO A 101 7.06 -1.12 -9.69
CA PRO A 101 8.46 -0.72 -9.53
C PRO A 101 8.78 0.49 -10.42
N GLY A 102 9.69 1.36 -9.98
CA GLY A 102 10.04 2.59 -10.70
C GLY A 102 9.22 3.81 -10.26
N PHE A 103 7.95 3.63 -9.86
CA PHE A 103 7.09 4.76 -9.47
C PHE A 103 7.62 5.54 -8.26
N VAL A 104 8.20 4.85 -7.28
CA VAL A 104 8.79 5.52 -6.11
C VAL A 104 9.96 6.40 -6.54
N GLU A 105 10.82 5.87 -7.39
CA GLU A 105 12.01 6.53 -7.90
C GLU A 105 11.66 7.75 -8.77
N PHE A 106 10.58 7.71 -9.54
CA PHE A 106 10.07 8.87 -10.27
C PHE A 106 9.61 9.99 -9.32
N VAL A 107 8.81 9.64 -8.29
CA VAL A 107 8.33 10.62 -7.30
C VAL A 107 9.49 11.23 -6.51
N GLU A 108 10.45 10.43 -6.06
CA GLU A 108 11.61 10.92 -5.30
C GLU A 108 12.52 11.84 -6.13
N ARG A 109 12.55 11.69 -7.46
CA ARG A 109 13.23 12.63 -8.38
C ARG A 109 12.40 13.88 -8.69
N GLY A 110 11.17 13.99 -8.17
CA GLY A 110 10.25 15.08 -8.49
C GLY A 110 9.64 14.99 -9.89
N GLU A 111 9.80 13.85 -10.57
CA GLU A 111 9.35 13.63 -11.94
C GLU A 111 7.97 12.93 -11.90
N THR A 112 6.91 13.74 -11.85
CA THR A 112 5.53 13.26 -11.66
C THR A 112 4.68 13.32 -12.92
N GLU A 113 5.17 13.98 -13.97
CA GLU A 113 4.52 14.11 -15.28
C GLU A 113 5.62 14.05 -16.36
N SER A 114 5.85 12.88 -16.96
CA SER A 114 6.79 12.72 -18.08
C SER A 114 6.36 11.60 -19.02
N GLU A 115 6.82 11.64 -20.28
CA GLU A 115 6.52 10.61 -21.28
C GLU A 115 7.01 9.22 -20.82
N GLN A 116 8.19 9.16 -20.19
CA GLN A 116 8.75 7.91 -19.67
C GLN A 116 7.89 7.33 -18.55
N LEU A 117 7.41 8.19 -17.65
CA LEU A 117 6.51 7.78 -16.58
C LEU A 117 5.15 7.32 -17.14
N ALA A 118 4.61 8.00 -18.16
CA ALA A 118 3.35 7.62 -18.80
C ALA A 118 3.44 6.22 -19.45
N VAL A 119 4.50 5.96 -20.23
CA VAL A 119 4.74 4.64 -20.84
C VAL A 119 4.92 3.56 -19.78
N LEU A 120 5.63 3.87 -18.69
CA LEU A 120 5.80 2.94 -17.58
C LEU A 120 4.45 2.65 -16.90
N ALA A 121 3.65 3.68 -16.64
CA ALA A 121 2.33 3.55 -16.02
C ALA A 121 1.38 2.72 -16.88
N GLU A 122 1.33 2.97 -18.18
CA GLU A 122 0.50 2.18 -19.11
C GLU A 122 0.82 0.68 -19.01
N ARG A 123 2.11 0.33 -19.05
CA ARG A 123 2.56 -1.06 -18.94
C ARG A 123 2.22 -1.68 -17.58
N LEU A 124 2.49 -0.96 -16.48
CA LEU A 124 2.30 -1.50 -15.13
C LEU A 124 0.82 -1.62 -14.73
N LEU A 125 -0.03 -0.74 -15.26
CA LEU A 125 -1.46 -0.69 -14.96
C LEU A 125 -2.30 -1.53 -15.93
N ALA A 126 -1.72 -2.05 -17.03
CA ALA A 126 -2.42 -2.90 -18.00
C ALA A 126 -3.22 -4.06 -17.36
N PRO A 127 -2.70 -4.84 -16.39
CA PRO A 127 -3.48 -5.91 -15.76
C PRO A 127 -4.73 -5.41 -15.03
N LEU A 128 -4.70 -4.19 -14.49
CA LEU A 128 -5.85 -3.57 -13.83
C LEU A 128 -6.90 -3.10 -14.83
N LYS A 129 -6.45 -2.54 -15.97
CA LYS A 129 -7.32 -2.16 -17.09
C LYS A 129 -8.02 -3.40 -17.68
N GLU A 130 -7.27 -4.47 -17.93
CA GLU A 130 -7.81 -5.76 -18.41
C GLU A 130 -8.79 -6.37 -17.40
N ALA A 131 -8.50 -6.25 -16.10
CA ALA A 131 -9.39 -6.69 -15.05
C ALA A 131 -10.66 -5.82 -14.92
N GLY A 132 -10.77 -4.69 -15.61
CA GLY A 132 -11.97 -3.84 -15.60
C GLY A 132 -12.37 -3.37 -14.20
N ILE A 133 -11.38 -2.96 -13.39
CA ILE A 133 -11.64 -2.40 -12.07
C ILE A 133 -12.39 -1.06 -12.19
N ASP A 134 -13.22 -0.74 -11.19
CA ASP A 134 -13.90 0.57 -11.11
C ASP A 134 -13.43 1.43 -9.93
N SER A 135 -12.54 0.90 -9.10
CA SER A 135 -11.96 1.59 -7.96
C SER A 135 -10.53 1.14 -7.75
N LEU A 136 -9.62 2.09 -7.54
CA LEU A 136 -8.19 1.85 -7.39
C LEU A 136 -7.69 2.42 -6.06
N LEU A 137 -6.97 1.61 -5.30
CA LEU A 137 -6.24 2.03 -4.12
C LEU A 137 -4.76 2.26 -4.43
N LEU A 138 -4.27 3.41 -3.98
CA LEU A 138 -2.86 3.82 -4.09
C LEU A 138 -2.07 3.30 -2.87
N GLY A 139 -1.62 2.05 -2.92
CA GLY A 139 -1.01 1.30 -1.81
C GLY A 139 0.47 1.61 -1.59
N CYS A 140 0.85 2.88 -1.75
CA CYS A 140 2.17 3.41 -1.44
C CYS A 140 2.05 4.89 -1.07
N THR A 141 2.86 5.37 -0.13
CA THR A 141 2.89 6.77 0.29
C THR A 141 3.22 7.75 -0.84
N HIS A 142 3.92 7.28 -1.88
CA HIS A 142 4.36 8.09 -3.01
C HIS A 142 3.30 8.25 -4.10
N TYR A 143 2.39 7.28 -4.25
CA TYR A 143 1.50 7.23 -5.42
C TYR A 143 0.44 8.34 -5.49
N PRO A 144 0.01 9.00 -4.40
CA PRO A 144 -0.83 10.20 -4.50
C PRO A 144 -0.22 11.31 -5.39
N PHE A 145 1.11 11.41 -5.47
CA PHE A 145 1.80 12.38 -6.32
C PHE A 145 1.76 12.03 -7.81
N LEU A 146 1.42 10.79 -8.14
CA LEU A 146 1.27 10.30 -9.53
C LEU A 146 -0.20 10.23 -9.95
N SER A 147 -1.12 10.77 -9.15
CA SER A 147 -2.56 10.61 -9.37
C SER A 147 -3.02 11.08 -10.73
N ARG A 148 -2.46 12.18 -11.27
CA ARG A 148 -2.74 12.65 -12.64
C ARG A 148 -2.36 11.59 -13.68
N THR A 149 -1.08 11.21 -13.71
CA THR A 149 -0.57 10.21 -14.67
C THR A 149 -1.23 8.83 -14.55
N ILE A 150 -1.73 8.45 -13.37
CA ILE A 150 -2.45 7.19 -13.18
C ILE A 150 -3.88 7.27 -13.72
N LEU A 151 -4.51 8.44 -13.66
CA LEU A 151 -5.90 8.67 -14.07
C LEU A 151 -6.06 9.04 -15.55
N ASP A 152 -4.98 9.50 -16.19
CA ASP A 152 -4.91 9.77 -17.63
C ASP A 152 -5.01 8.47 -18.47
#